data_AF-A0A139A2R3-F1
#
_entry.id   AF-A0A139A2R3-F1
#
_cell.length_a   1.000
_cell.length_b   1.000
_cell.length_c   1.000
_cell.angle_alpha   90.00
_cell.angle_beta   90.00
_cell.angle_gamma   90.00
#
_symmetry.space_group_name_H-M   'P 1'
#
loop_
_entity.id
_entity.type
_entity.pdbx_description
1 polymer ?
#
loop_
_entity_poly.entity_id
_entity_poly.type
_entity_poly.pdbx_seq_one_letter_code
_entity_poly.pdbx_strand_id
1 'polypeptide(L)'
;MDALVIDAVESSDVRLVLSLLSRGASPKARKTVILKARWRVLGKDEEWKAESALALAIKKSNVEMTRALIDAGADPSSPVKLRTLNRVSLRSNPSRDTTRTNTLEFSSHLDFALTSGRLPFNPSGGRVEVTDPDSAVGWTATEPNMEIVQMLLEKGVAVTSETVKAVVKLRDGSTTLGSRRDPDIQWTRLISRHLDRRGIETPSELITPANNALDDTRSIDDDDDATLVDAPLSTNSDPGSNVQAIPRPAPSRPLPRIPSSSSTPSRRYVDRDGFPIAYNPTSDPLLARPGHINHRIPGVGVGAMAMGMGQQQLGVAGWAGMGVMGVAMAEIAQGSWGFN
;
A
#
# COMPACT_ATOMS: atom_id res chain seq x y z
N MET A 1 11.76 1.23 -17.27
CA MET A 1 12.14 2.33 -16.36
C MET A 1 11.32 2.29 -15.09
N ASP A 2 9.99 2.17 -15.16
CA ASP A 2 9.11 2.18 -13.97
C ASP A 2 9.51 1.19 -12.86
N ALA A 3 9.86 -0.05 -13.21
CA ALA A 3 10.33 -1.03 -12.22
C ALA A 3 11.57 -0.55 -11.45
N LEU A 4 12.52 0.11 -12.14
CA LEU A 4 13.73 0.65 -11.50
C LEU A 4 13.41 1.82 -10.57
N VAL A 5 12.42 2.65 -10.90
CA VAL A 5 11.95 3.72 -9.99
C VAL A 5 11.39 3.10 -8.71
N ILE A 6 10.58 2.04 -8.83
CA ILE A 6 10.05 1.33 -7.67
C ILE A 6 11.16 0.68 -6.84
N ASP A 7 12.12 0.00 -7.48
CA ASP A 7 13.26 -0.61 -6.78
C ASP A 7 14.09 0.45 -6.02
N ALA A 8 14.31 1.61 -6.62
CA ALA A 8 15.02 2.72 -6.00
C ALA A 8 14.24 3.32 -4.81
N VAL A 9 12.91 3.47 -4.93
CA VAL A 9 12.04 3.88 -3.81
C VAL A 9 12.06 2.85 -2.68
N GLU A 10 12.00 1.56 -3.01
CA GLU A 10 12.00 0.47 -2.02
C GLU A 10 13.37 0.18 -1.41
N SER A 11 14.45 0.68 -2.00
CA SER A 11 15.78 0.75 -1.38
C SER A 11 16.06 2.08 -0.67
N SER A 12 15.13 3.04 -0.74
CA SER A 12 15.29 4.40 -0.21
C SER A 12 16.47 5.17 -0.84
N ASP A 13 16.85 4.84 -2.08
CA ASP A 13 17.93 5.52 -2.81
C ASP A 13 17.39 6.75 -3.55
N VAL A 14 17.33 7.88 -2.83
CA VAL A 14 16.82 9.16 -3.35
C VAL A 14 17.65 9.63 -4.56
N ARG A 15 18.96 9.39 -4.56
CA ARG A 15 19.86 9.83 -5.65
C ARG A 15 19.54 9.08 -6.94
N LEU A 16 19.33 7.77 -6.86
CA LEU A 16 18.93 6.96 -8.00
C LEU A 16 17.54 7.38 -8.52
N VAL A 17 16.58 7.63 -7.63
CA VAL A 17 15.25 8.12 -8.05
C VAL A 17 15.36 9.45 -8.79
N LEU A 18 16.08 10.44 -8.25
CA LEU A 18 16.28 11.73 -8.92
C LEU A 18 16.97 11.57 -10.28
N SER A 19 17.98 10.70 -10.37
CA SER A 19 18.66 10.41 -11.63
C SER A 19 17.77 9.71 -12.66
N LEU A 20 16.81 8.87 -12.22
CA LEU A 20 15.86 8.24 -13.13
C LEU A 20 14.81 9.26 -13.61
N LEU A 21 14.30 10.09 -12.71
CA LEU A 21 13.33 11.15 -13.03
C LEU A 21 13.92 12.18 -14.01
N SER A 22 15.17 12.60 -13.82
CA SER A 22 15.85 13.53 -14.74
C SER A 22 16.07 12.95 -16.14
N ARG A 23 16.05 11.61 -16.27
CA ARG A 23 16.11 10.88 -17.54
C ARG A 23 14.72 10.60 -18.14
N GLY A 24 13.67 11.22 -17.61
CA GLY A 24 12.30 11.09 -18.09
C GLY A 24 11.56 9.85 -17.58
N ALA A 25 12.03 9.19 -16.52
CA ALA A 25 11.23 8.16 -15.86
C ALA A 25 9.95 8.78 -15.28
N SER A 26 8.84 8.03 -15.32
CA SER A 26 7.56 8.53 -14.83
C SER A 26 7.53 8.56 -13.30
N PRO A 27 7.16 9.69 -12.66
CA PRO A 27 6.92 9.75 -11.21
C PRO A 27 5.65 8.97 -10.80
N LYS A 28 4.80 8.61 -11.78
CA LYS A 28 3.58 7.81 -11.60
C LYS A 28 3.84 6.31 -11.73
N ALA A 29 5.12 5.89 -11.67
CA ALA A 29 5.49 4.48 -11.71
C ALA A 29 4.72 3.68 -10.65
N ARG A 30 4.31 2.46 -11.03
CA ARG A 30 3.61 1.53 -10.13
C ARG A 30 4.29 0.17 -10.16
N LYS A 31 4.30 -0.49 -9.00
CA LYS A 31 4.74 -1.87 -8.86
C LYS A 31 3.91 -2.78 -9.75
N THR A 32 4.55 -3.75 -10.38
CA THR A 32 3.88 -4.78 -11.20
C THR A 32 3.96 -6.12 -10.48
N VAL A 33 2.82 -6.75 -10.22
CA VAL A 33 2.74 -8.06 -9.58
C VAL A 33 2.20 -9.07 -10.58
N ILE A 34 2.87 -10.21 -10.67
CA ILE A 34 2.53 -11.30 -11.59
C ILE A 34 2.28 -12.54 -10.74
N LEU A 35 1.05 -13.01 -10.74
CA LEU A 35 0.68 -14.27 -10.12
C LEU A 35 0.83 -15.40 -11.13
N LYS A 36 1.84 -16.24 -10.91
CA LYS A 36 2.09 -17.48 -11.65
C LYS A 36 1.29 -18.61 -11.01
N ALA A 37 -0.02 -18.63 -11.24
CA ALA A 37 -0.86 -19.71 -10.78
C ALA A 37 -0.75 -20.90 -11.73
N ARG A 38 0.00 -21.93 -11.35
CA ARG A 38 -0.09 -23.25 -11.99
C ARG A 38 -1.38 -23.95 -11.55
N TRP A 39 -2.52 -23.50 -12.06
CA TRP A 39 -3.76 -24.25 -11.90
C TRP A 39 -3.73 -25.45 -12.85
N ARG A 40 -4.19 -26.61 -12.37
CA ARG A 40 -3.96 -27.97 -12.88
C ARG A 40 -4.23 -28.24 -14.37
N VAL A 41 -4.76 -27.28 -15.15
CA VAL A 41 -5.13 -27.51 -16.56
C VAL A 41 -4.81 -26.34 -17.51
N LEU A 42 -4.74 -25.08 -17.04
CA LEU A 42 -4.55 -23.90 -17.91
C LEU A 42 -3.75 -22.81 -17.18
N GLY A 43 -2.47 -23.07 -16.89
CA GLY A 43 -1.59 -22.13 -16.18
C GLY A 43 -1.58 -20.74 -16.83
N LYS A 44 -2.40 -19.84 -16.31
CA LYS A 44 -2.55 -18.48 -16.80
C LYS A 44 -1.88 -17.56 -15.78
N ASP A 45 -0.89 -16.83 -16.25
CA ASP A 45 -0.27 -15.77 -15.47
C ASP A 45 -1.22 -14.56 -15.44
N GLU A 46 -1.45 -14.01 -14.26
CA GLU A 46 -2.21 -12.78 -14.07
C GLU A 46 -1.26 -11.65 -13.68
N GLU A 47 -1.33 -10.52 -14.40
CA GLU A 47 -0.52 -9.34 -14.13
C GLU A 47 -1.41 -8.16 -13.72
N TRP A 48 -1.01 -7.42 -12.68
CA TRP A 48 -1.65 -6.15 -12.32
C TRP A 48 -0.67 -5.12 -11.77
N LYS A 49 -1.11 -3.86 -11.78
CA LYS A 49 -0.42 -2.75 -11.10
C LYS A 49 -0.87 -2.68 -9.64
N ALA A 50 0.10 -2.60 -8.74
CA ALA A 50 -0.11 -2.54 -7.30
C ALA A 50 0.22 -1.14 -6.75
N GLU A 51 1.10 -1.01 -5.76
CA GLU A 51 1.40 0.25 -5.09
C GLU A 51 2.07 1.27 -6.04
N SER A 52 1.73 2.55 -5.89
CA SER A 52 2.42 3.64 -6.60
C SER A 52 3.76 3.97 -5.92
N ALA A 53 4.70 4.55 -6.68
CA ALA A 53 5.96 5.05 -6.14
C ALA A 53 5.72 6.03 -4.97
N LEU A 54 4.75 6.93 -5.10
CA LEU A 54 4.41 7.90 -4.05
C LEU A 54 3.85 7.22 -2.80
N ALA A 55 2.96 6.23 -2.93
CA ALA A 55 2.46 5.47 -1.79
C ALA A 55 3.58 4.69 -1.08
N LEU A 56 4.53 4.11 -1.81
CA LEU A 56 5.68 3.41 -1.22
C LEU A 56 6.63 4.37 -0.48
N ALA A 57 6.83 5.58 -0.98
CA ALA A 57 7.62 6.60 -0.28
C ALA A 57 6.95 7.05 1.04
N ILE A 58 5.64 7.27 1.02
CA ILE A 58 4.84 7.61 2.22
C ILE A 58 4.85 6.47 3.23
N LYS A 59 4.65 5.22 2.79
CA LYS A 59 4.71 4.02 3.63
C LYS A 59 5.99 3.96 4.47
N LYS A 60 7.12 4.38 3.88
CA LYS A 60 8.45 4.35 4.49
C LYS A 60 8.78 5.60 5.31
N SER A 61 7.85 6.55 5.42
CA SER A 61 8.08 7.84 6.07
C SER A 61 9.29 8.59 5.51
N ASN A 62 9.59 8.43 4.21
CA ASN A 62 10.72 9.09 3.56
C ASN A 62 10.29 10.43 2.96
N VAL A 63 10.50 11.50 3.73
CA VAL A 63 10.10 12.88 3.39
C VAL A 63 10.78 13.36 2.11
N GLU A 64 12.09 13.16 1.98
CA GLU A 64 12.87 13.59 0.80
C GLU A 64 12.41 12.89 -0.48
N MET A 65 12.19 11.57 -0.41
CA MET A 65 11.69 10.79 -1.54
C MET A 65 10.28 11.22 -1.96
N THR A 66 9.41 11.48 -0.98
CA THR A 66 8.05 11.95 -1.22
C THR A 66 8.07 13.31 -1.93
N ARG A 67 8.90 14.24 -1.44
CA ARG A 67 9.11 15.55 -2.07
C ARG A 67 9.61 15.42 -3.50
N ALA A 68 10.65 14.62 -3.72
CA ALA A 68 11.23 14.40 -5.04
C ALA A 68 10.21 13.87 -6.07
N LEU A 69 9.35 12.93 -5.66
CA LEU A 69 8.31 12.38 -6.54
C LEU A 69 7.22 13.42 -6.86
N ILE A 70 6.77 14.19 -5.86
CA ILE A 70 5.75 15.24 -6.07
C ILE A 70 6.30 16.36 -6.96
N ASP A 71 7.53 16.82 -6.70
CA ASP A 71 8.16 17.88 -7.50
C ASP A 71 8.42 17.43 -8.95
N ALA A 72 8.59 16.14 -9.18
CA ALA A 72 8.65 15.56 -10.53
C ALA A 72 7.29 15.38 -11.20
N GLY A 73 6.17 15.67 -10.52
CA GLY A 73 4.81 15.61 -11.08
C GLY A 73 3.99 14.39 -10.67
N ALA A 74 4.35 13.68 -9.59
CA ALA A 74 3.42 12.76 -8.94
C ALA A 74 2.24 13.56 -8.36
N ASP A 75 1.02 13.07 -8.57
CA ASP A 75 -0.20 13.75 -8.12
C ASP A 75 -0.62 13.24 -6.72
N PRO A 76 -0.47 14.05 -5.66
CA PRO A 76 -0.85 13.65 -4.30
C PRO A 76 -2.36 13.57 -4.07
N SER A 77 -3.17 14.21 -4.93
CA SER A 77 -4.64 14.17 -4.84
C SER A 77 -5.24 12.89 -5.42
N SER A 78 -4.46 12.13 -6.20
CA SER A 78 -4.92 10.88 -6.80
C SER A 78 -5.20 9.80 -5.74
N PRO A 79 -6.20 8.93 -5.95
CA PRO A 79 -6.57 7.89 -5.01
C PRO A 79 -5.50 6.81 -4.90
N VAL A 80 -5.26 6.33 -3.68
CA VAL A 80 -4.29 5.26 -3.41
C VAL A 80 -5.01 3.92 -3.43
N LYS A 81 -4.57 3.01 -4.30
CA LYS A 81 -5.09 1.64 -4.37
C LYS A 81 -4.00 0.64 -4.01
N LEU A 82 -4.10 0.00 -2.85
CA LEU A 82 -3.22 -1.07 -2.40
C LEU A 82 -3.87 -2.41 -2.78
N ARG A 83 -3.53 -2.89 -3.98
CA ARG A 83 -3.97 -4.18 -4.48
C ARG A 83 -2.99 -5.26 -4.05
N THR A 84 -3.37 -6.07 -3.06
CA THR A 84 -2.57 -7.19 -2.57
C THR A 84 -3.24 -8.51 -2.94
N LEU A 85 -2.45 -9.58 -2.94
CA LEU A 85 -3.00 -10.92 -3.02
C LEU A 85 -3.93 -11.20 -1.83
N ASN A 86 -5.03 -11.90 -2.08
CA ASN A 86 -5.89 -12.38 -1.01
C ASN A 86 -5.35 -13.74 -0.50
N ARG A 87 -5.32 -13.90 0.82
CA ARG A 87 -4.90 -15.14 1.49
C ARG A 87 -6.00 -16.22 1.49
N VAL A 88 -7.15 -15.96 0.87
CA VAL A 88 -8.19 -16.98 0.76
C VAL A 88 -7.63 -18.13 -0.07
N SER A 89 -7.38 -19.25 0.60
CA SER A 89 -6.74 -20.43 0.04
C SER A 89 -7.32 -20.74 -1.33
N LEU A 90 -6.49 -20.74 -2.37
CA LEU A 90 -6.87 -21.18 -3.72
C LEU A 90 -7.47 -22.61 -3.73
N ARG A 91 -7.35 -23.34 -2.62
CA ARG A 91 -7.88 -24.69 -2.42
C ARG A 91 -9.39 -24.75 -2.24
N SER A 92 -10.06 -23.72 -1.73
CA SER A 92 -11.45 -23.87 -1.26
C SER A 92 -12.52 -23.60 -2.32
N ASN A 93 -12.27 -22.79 -3.34
CA ASN A 93 -13.23 -22.63 -4.44
C ASN A 93 -12.62 -21.96 -5.72
N PRO A 94 -12.33 -22.72 -6.79
CA PRO A 94 -11.79 -22.14 -8.02
C PRO A 94 -12.78 -21.26 -8.80
N SER A 95 -14.09 -21.35 -8.55
CA SER A 95 -15.10 -20.56 -9.27
C SER A 95 -15.24 -19.13 -8.77
N ARG A 96 -14.59 -18.76 -7.66
CA ARG A 96 -14.55 -17.37 -7.16
C ARG A 96 -13.34 -16.62 -7.74
N ASP A 97 -13.42 -16.32 -9.03
CA ASP A 97 -12.39 -15.57 -9.76
C ASP A 97 -12.24 -14.12 -9.23
N THR A 98 -13.29 -13.55 -8.64
CA THR A 98 -13.32 -12.15 -8.16
C THR A 98 -12.64 -11.93 -6.80
N THR A 99 -12.33 -12.98 -6.03
CA THR A 99 -11.81 -12.84 -4.66
C THR A 99 -10.29 -12.95 -4.54
N ARG A 100 -9.54 -13.01 -5.64
CA ARG A 100 -8.09 -13.29 -5.62
C ARG A 100 -7.21 -12.14 -5.12
N THR A 101 -7.72 -10.92 -5.18
CA THR A 101 -7.00 -9.75 -4.67
C THR A 101 -7.83 -9.01 -3.65
N ASN A 102 -7.21 -8.64 -2.53
CA ASN A 102 -7.76 -7.64 -1.63
C ASN A 102 -7.34 -6.26 -2.14
N THR A 103 -8.27 -5.32 -2.23
CA THR A 103 -7.95 -3.95 -2.63
C THR A 103 -8.37 -3.02 -1.52
N LEU A 104 -7.39 -2.39 -0.88
CA LEU A 104 -7.63 -1.29 0.04
C LEU A 104 -7.51 0.02 -0.74
N GLU A 105 -8.53 0.87 -0.66
CA GLU A 105 -8.57 2.14 -1.38
C GLU A 105 -8.63 3.30 -0.38
N PHE A 106 -7.92 4.37 -0.70
CA PHE A 106 -7.95 5.64 0.02
C PHE A 106 -8.26 6.75 -0.98
N SER A 107 -9.01 7.76 -0.54
CA SER A 107 -9.47 8.83 -1.43
C SER A 107 -8.30 9.69 -1.97
N SER A 108 -7.24 9.83 -1.18
CA SER A 108 -6.04 10.60 -1.52
C SER A 108 -4.78 10.03 -0.86
N HIS A 109 -3.60 10.56 -1.24
CA HIS A 109 -2.35 10.24 -0.53
C HIS A 109 -2.31 10.86 0.88
N LEU A 110 -3.12 11.89 1.15
CA LEU A 110 -3.26 12.49 2.49
C LEU A 110 -3.97 11.52 3.45
N ASP A 111 -5.06 10.90 3.03
CA ASP A 111 -5.76 9.91 3.86
C ASP A 111 -4.89 8.68 4.12
N PHE A 112 -4.13 8.25 3.09
CA PHE A 112 -3.16 7.18 3.25
C PHE A 112 -2.03 7.57 4.24
N ALA A 113 -1.49 8.79 4.16
CA ALA A 113 -0.44 9.26 5.07
C ALA A 113 -0.91 9.39 6.54
N LEU A 114 -2.20 9.60 6.78
CA LEU A 114 -2.80 9.62 8.11
C LEU A 114 -3.18 8.23 8.63
N THR A 115 -3.10 7.21 7.78
CA THR A 115 -3.44 5.84 8.17
C THR A 115 -2.36 5.25 9.08
N SER A 116 -2.79 4.75 10.23
CA SER A 116 -1.96 4.10 11.22
C SER A 116 -2.38 2.65 11.44
N GLY A 117 -1.40 1.77 11.63
CA GLY A 117 -1.59 0.35 11.95
C GLY A 117 -0.93 -0.59 10.95
N ARG A 118 -1.34 -1.86 10.91
CA ARG A 118 -0.73 -2.86 10.02
C ARG A 118 -1.51 -2.97 8.72
N LEU A 119 -0.85 -2.65 7.61
CA LEU A 119 -1.42 -2.76 6.27
C LEU A 119 -0.77 -3.90 5.48
N PRO A 120 -1.53 -4.58 4.61
CA PRO A 120 -0.98 -5.58 3.71
C PRO A 120 -0.23 -4.88 2.55
N PHE A 121 0.92 -5.41 2.18
CA PHE A 121 1.70 -4.98 1.02
C PHE A 121 2.22 -6.18 0.25
N ASN A 122 2.44 -6.00 -1.05
CA ASN A 122 3.15 -6.98 -1.86
C ASN A 122 4.64 -7.02 -1.47
N PRO A 123 5.38 -8.10 -1.82
CA PRO A 123 6.83 -8.17 -1.63
C PRO A 123 7.55 -6.99 -2.29
N SER A 124 8.75 -6.68 -1.82
CA SER A 124 9.60 -5.66 -2.45
C SER A 124 10.06 -6.10 -3.85
N GLY A 125 10.23 -5.13 -4.74
CA GLY A 125 10.58 -5.26 -6.15
C GLY A 125 9.63 -4.45 -7.04
N GLY A 126 10.13 -3.82 -8.09
CA GLY A 126 9.34 -3.12 -9.10
C GLY A 126 8.53 -4.06 -10.00
N ARG A 127 9.00 -5.30 -10.14
CA ARG A 127 8.30 -6.43 -10.77
C ARG A 127 8.43 -7.65 -9.86
N VAL A 128 7.32 -8.12 -9.32
CA VAL A 128 7.27 -9.25 -8.38
C VAL A 128 6.53 -10.40 -9.04
N GLU A 129 7.15 -11.58 -9.05
CA GLU A 129 6.50 -12.81 -9.48
C GLU A 129 6.16 -13.66 -8.25
N VAL A 130 4.90 -14.03 -8.12
CA VAL A 130 4.38 -14.81 -7.01
C VAL A 130 3.87 -16.14 -7.54
N THR A 131 4.41 -17.24 -7.02
CA THR A 131 3.91 -18.60 -7.35
C THR A 131 2.92 -19.11 -6.31
N ASP A 132 3.10 -18.70 -5.05
CA ASP A 132 2.24 -19.05 -3.94
C ASP A 132 1.70 -17.76 -3.27
N PRO A 133 0.40 -17.44 -3.41
CA PRO A 133 -0.15 -16.20 -2.88
C PRO A 133 -0.18 -16.16 -1.36
N ASP A 134 -0.21 -17.31 -0.68
CA ASP A 134 -0.35 -17.37 0.78
C ASP A 134 0.91 -16.90 1.51
N SER A 135 2.07 -17.01 0.87
CA SER A 135 3.36 -16.57 1.39
C SER A 135 3.81 -15.18 0.92
N ALA A 136 3.08 -14.57 -0.02
CA ALA A 136 3.52 -13.33 -0.66
C ALA A 136 3.07 -12.06 0.06
N VAL A 137 2.00 -12.09 0.86
CA VAL A 137 1.48 -10.87 1.49
C VAL A 137 2.24 -10.57 2.79
N GLY A 138 2.97 -9.46 2.79
CA GLY A 138 3.63 -8.92 3.98
C GLY A 138 2.75 -7.93 4.71
N TRP A 139 2.70 -8.00 6.04
CA TRP A 139 2.05 -6.99 6.88
C TRP A 139 3.10 -6.00 7.38
N THR A 140 3.00 -4.75 6.95
CA THR A 140 3.91 -3.68 7.40
C THR A 140 3.16 -2.72 8.32
N ALA A 141 3.77 -2.34 9.44
CA ALA A 141 3.27 -1.24 10.25
C ALA A 141 3.46 0.08 9.49
N THR A 142 2.40 0.89 9.39
CA THR A 142 2.45 2.25 8.88
C THR A 142 2.19 3.21 10.01
N GLU A 143 3.00 4.27 10.05
CA GLU A 143 2.90 5.33 11.04
C GLU A 143 2.78 6.68 10.32
N PRO A 144 1.80 7.51 10.69
CA PRO A 144 1.68 8.85 10.16
C PRO A 144 2.92 9.70 10.43
N ASN A 145 3.40 10.39 9.40
CA ASN A 145 4.53 11.32 9.48
C ASN A 145 4.04 12.76 9.26
N MET A 146 4.26 13.62 10.27
CA MET A 146 3.74 14.99 10.29
C MET A 146 4.28 15.85 9.14
N GLU A 147 5.57 15.69 8.80
CA GLU A 147 6.20 16.45 7.72
C GLU A 147 5.64 16.06 6.34
N ILE A 148 5.37 14.77 6.12
CA ILE A 148 4.71 14.29 4.90
C ILE A 148 3.30 14.88 4.80
N VAL A 149 2.51 14.80 5.88
CA VAL A 149 1.15 15.34 5.91
C VAL A 149 1.15 16.84 5.64
N GLN A 150 2.03 17.59 6.30
CA GLN A 150 2.19 19.02 6.06
C GLN A 150 2.53 19.30 4.58
N MET A 151 3.46 18.55 4.00
CA MET A 151 3.84 18.69 2.60
C MET A 151 2.67 18.43 1.65
N LEU A 152 1.86 17.40 1.90
CA LEU A 152 0.68 17.10 1.08
C LEU A 152 -0.37 18.22 1.16
N LEU A 153 -0.59 18.79 2.35
CA LEU A 153 -1.48 19.93 2.55
C LEU A 153 -0.96 21.19 1.82
N GLU A 154 0.34 21.46 1.88
CA GLU A 154 0.97 22.59 1.17
C GLU A 154 0.79 22.48 -0.35
N LYS A 155 0.78 21.25 -0.88
CA LYS A 155 0.49 20.98 -2.31
C LYS A 155 -1.00 21.08 -2.66
N GLY A 156 -1.85 21.45 -1.71
CA GLY A 156 -3.26 21.74 -1.94
C GLY A 156 -4.15 20.51 -2.02
N VAL A 157 -3.75 19.39 -1.42
CA VAL A 157 -4.64 18.22 -1.29
C VAL A 157 -5.83 18.60 -0.41
N ALA A 158 -7.04 18.31 -0.88
CA ALA A 158 -8.27 18.62 -0.16
C ALA A 158 -8.36 17.81 1.14
N VAL A 159 -8.81 18.46 2.21
CA VAL A 159 -9.14 17.82 3.48
C VAL A 159 -10.57 17.28 3.37
N THR A 160 -10.73 15.96 3.43
CA THR A 160 -12.04 15.30 3.36
C THR A 160 -12.60 15.01 4.76
N SER A 161 -13.86 14.57 4.84
CA SER A 161 -14.42 14.09 6.11
C SER A 161 -13.71 12.82 6.63
N GLU A 162 -13.14 12.01 5.74
CA GLU A 162 -12.30 10.85 6.12
C GLU A 162 -10.99 11.31 6.75
N THR A 163 -10.37 12.36 6.20
CA THR A 163 -9.18 13.01 6.76
C THR A 163 -9.45 13.49 8.19
N VAL A 164 -10.57 14.19 8.41
CA VAL A 164 -10.97 14.72 9.73
C VAL A 164 -11.16 13.58 10.73
N LYS A 165 -11.89 12.52 10.34
CA LYS A 165 -12.07 11.33 11.18
C LYS A 165 -10.76 10.65 11.55
N ALA A 166 -9.82 10.54 10.61
CA ALA A 166 -8.51 9.95 10.88
C ALA A 166 -7.70 10.80 11.88
N VAL A 167 -7.75 12.13 11.75
CA VAL A 167 -7.06 13.08 12.65
C VAL A 167 -7.66 13.04 14.06
N VAL A 168 -8.99 12.97 14.18
CA VAL A 168 -9.67 12.80 15.48
C VAL A 168 -9.24 11.51 16.16
N LYS A 169 -9.18 10.38 15.42
CA LYS A 169 -8.66 9.13 15.97
C LYS A 169 -7.23 9.27 16.49
N LEU A 170 -6.34 9.89 15.71
CA LEU A 170 -4.94 10.12 16.12
C LEU A 170 -4.82 11.03 17.34
N ARG A 171 -5.66 12.07 17.44
CA ARG A 171 -5.75 12.95 18.61
C ARG A 171 -6.12 12.16 19.87
N ASP A 172 -7.06 11.23 19.73
CA ASP A 172 -7.62 10.46 20.85
C ASP A 172 -6.80 9.19 21.18
N GLY A 173 -5.64 9.00 20.54
CA GLY A 173 -4.77 7.84 20.78
C GLY A 173 -5.30 6.55 20.16
N SER A 174 -6.14 6.65 19.13
CA SER A 174 -6.67 5.52 18.37
C SER A 174 -6.12 5.51 16.95
N THR A 175 -5.79 4.34 16.44
CA THR A 175 -5.39 4.18 15.04
C THR A 175 -6.61 3.98 14.15
N THR A 176 -6.45 4.24 12.85
CA THR A 176 -7.50 3.98 11.85
C THR A 176 -7.97 2.52 11.85
N LEU A 177 -7.10 1.60 12.27
CA LEU A 177 -7.34 0.16 12.36
C LEU A 177 -7.64 -0.34 13.80
N GLY A 178 -7.92 0.57 14.74
CA GLY A 178 -8.41 0.23 16.08
C GLY A 178 -7.36 -0.19 17.12
N SER A 179 -6.06 -0.16 16.78
CA SER A 179 -4.98 -0.26 17.77
C SER A 179 -4.85 1.03 18.58
N ARG A 180 -4.38 0.95 19.83
CA ARG A 180 -4.08 2.12 20.68
C ARG A 180 -2.69 2.71 20.37
N ARG A 181 -2.56 4.02 20.51
CA ARG A 181 -1.33 4.84 20.39
C ARG A 181 -1.39 5.96 21.45
N ASP A 182 -0.26 6.56 21.77
CA ASP A 182 -0.26 7.80 22.54
C ASP A 182 -1.04 8.90 21.79
N PRO A 183 -1.96 9.60 22.48
CA PRO A 183 -2.73 10.69 21.88
C PRO A 183 -1.80 11.83 21.45
N ASP A 184 -2.02 12.38 20.26
CA ASP A 184 -1.19 13.46 19.71
C ASP A 184 -2.05 14.61 19.16
N ILE A 185 -2.12 15.70 19.93
CA ILE A 185 -2.89 16.90 19.58
C ILE A 185 -2.29 17.70 18.42
N GLN A 186 -1.04 17.43 18.03
CA GLN A 186 -0.37 18.17 16.95
C GLN A 186 -1.06 17.94 15.61
N TRP A 187 -1.66 16.77 15.39
CA TRP A 187 -2.42 16.46 14.16
C TRP A 187 -3.60 17.40 13.96
N THR A 188 -4.39 17.61 15.01
CA THR A 188 -5.51 18.56 15.00
C THR A 188 -5.03 19.97 14.74
N ARG A 189 -3.96 20.41 15.43
CA ARG A 189 -3.37 21.75 15.25
C ARG A 189 -2.87 21.98 13.81
N LEU A 190 -2.26 20.97 13.20
CA LEU A 190 -1.75 21.07 11.83
C LEU A 190 -2.92 21.29 10.84
N ILE A 191 -3.98 20.50 10.96
CA ILE A 191 -5.12 20.54 10.03
C ILE A 191 -5.95 21.81 10.23
N SER A 192 -6.27 22.19 11.48
CA SER A 192 -6.99 23.44 11.75
C SER A 192 -6.23 24.65 11.20
N ARG A 193 -4.92 24.73 11.46
CA ARG A 193 -4.08 25.80 10.90
C ARG A 193 -4.11 25.84 9.37
N HIS A 194 -4.14 24.67 8.72
CA HIS A 194 -4.24 24.61 7.26
C HIS A 194 -5.58 25.13 6.75
N LEU A 195 -6.69 24.71 7.38
CA LEU A 195 -8.04 25.13 7.02
C LEU A 195 -8.22 26.64 7.23
N ASP A 196 -7.76 27.16 8.37
CA ASP A 196 -7.81 28.59 8.68
C ASP A 196 -7.06 29.43 7.63
N ARG A 197 -5.86 28.98 7.21
CA ARG A 197 -5.09 29.65 6.14
C ARG A 197 -5.79 29.65 4.78
N ARG A 198 -6.65 28.66 4.53
CA ARG A 198 -7.44 28.56 3.29
C ARG A 198 -8.78 29.28 3.40
N GLY A 199 -9.12 29.85 4.56
CA GLY A 199 -10.44 30.41 4.81
C GLY A 199 -11.56 29.36 4.78
N ILE A 200 -11.23 28.09 5.03
CA ILE A 200 -12.20 27.00 5.11
C ILE A 200 -12.60 26.88 6.57
N GLU A 201 -13.91 26.80 6.84
CA GLU A 201 -14.41 26.62 8.20
C GLU A 201 -13.84 25.34 8.81
N THR A 202 -13.24 25.46 10.00
CA THR A 202 -12.71 24.32 10.74
C THR A 202 -13.88 23.46 11.24
N PRO A 203 -13.94 22.15 10.89
CA PRO A 203 -14.96 21.25 11.41
C PRO A 203 -14.99 21.23 12.94
N SER A 204 -16.19 21.28 13.52
CA SER A 204 -16.41 21.30 14.98
C SER A 204 -15.77 20.10 15.70
N GLU A 205 -15.66 18.95 15.01
CA GLU A 205 -14.96 17.75 15.49
C GLU A 205 -13.50 17.99 15.86
N LEU A 206 -12.81 18.92 15.16
CA LEU A 206 -11.43 19.30 15.44
C LEU A 206 -11.29 20.28 16.60
N ILE A 207 -12.35 21.02 16.93
CA ILE A 207 -12.34 22.07 17.98
C ILE A 207 -12.64 21.47 19.35
N THR A 208 -13.43 20.40 19.39
CA THR A 208 -13.86 19.80 20.64
C THR A 208 -12.62 19.29 21.39
N PRO A 209 -12.34 19.79 22.62
CA PRO A 209 -11.25 19.27 23.42
C PRO A 209 -11.47 17.76 23.62
N ALA A 210 -10.40 17.00 23.78
CA ALA A 210 -10.48 15.57 24.06
C ALA A 210 -11.18 15.35 25.41
N ASN A 211 -12.51 15.38 25.39
CA ASN A 211 -13.35 15.15 26.55
C ASN A 211 -13.22 13.67 26.88
N ASN A 212 -12.58 13.36 28.00
CA ASN A 212 -12.78 12.12 28.76
C ASN A 212 -12.10 10.83 28.24
N ALA A 213 -10.77 10.82 28.13
CA ALA A 213 -10.01 9.56 28.12
C ALA A 213 -9.20 9.31 29.42
N LEU A 214 -9.27 10.23 30.40
CA LEU A 214 -8.53 10.15 31.66
C LEU A 214 -9.40 9.89 32.90
N ASP A 215 -10.73 9.78 32.75
CA ASP A 215 -11.64 9.48 33.87
C ASP A 215 -12.07 8.00 33.91
N ASP A 216 -11.33 7.13 33.22
CA ASP A 216 -11.46 5.66 33.30
C ASP A 216 -10.32 5.05 34.14
N THR A 217 -9.65 5.87 34.96
CA THR A 217 -8.90 5.35 36.10
C THR A 217 -9.90 5.00 37.20
N ARG A 218 -10.41 3.77 37.12
CA ARG A 218 -10.57 2.94 38.32
C ARG A 218 -11.39 3.60 39.45
N SER A 219 -12.71 3.47 39.37
CA SER A 219 -13.41 2.89 40.51
C SER A 219 -12.94 1.42 40.64
N ILE A 220 -11.71 1.24 41.11
CA ILE A 220 -11.39 0.07 41.92
C ILE A 220 -12.17 0.39 43.20
N ASP A 221 -13.40 -0.09 43.25
CA ASP A 221 -14.09 -0.21 44.51
C ASP A 221 -13.25 -1.17 45.33
N ASP A 222 -12.50 -0.56 46.24
CA ASP A 222 -11.94 -1.16 47.44
C ASP A 222 -13.10 -1.79 48.22
N ASP A 223 -13.36 -3.07 48.00
CA ASP A 223 -14.07 -3.91 48.97
C ASP A 223 -13.63 -5.37 48.83
N ASP A 224 -13.32 -5.95 49.99
CA ASP A 224 -13.12 -7.36 50.28
C ASP A 224 -11.72 -7.99 50.08
N ASP A 225 -10.91 -7.86 51.12
CA ASP A 225 -10.86 -8.87 52.21
C ASP A 225 -9.42 -9.24 52.63
N ALA A 226 -9.25 -9.19 53.94
CA ALA A 226 -8.01 -9.37 54.65
C ALA A 226 -7.74 -10.86 54.89
N THR A 227 -6.58 -11.36 54.44
CA THR A 227 -5.89 -12.41 55.20
C THR A 227 -4.39 -12.17 55.22
N LEU A 228 -3.93 -11.76 56.40
CA LEU A 228 -2.58 -11.88 56.91
C LEU A 228 -2.05 -13.31 56.71
N VAL A 229 -0.87 -13.45 56.12
CA VAL A 229 0.05 -14.54 56.47
C VAL A 229 1.50 -14.09 56.32
N ASP A 230 2.25 -14.46 57.34
CA ASP A 230 3.54 -13.94 57.77
C ASP A 230 4.70 -14.10 56.77
N ALA A 231 5.64 -13.16 56.91
CA ALA A 231 7.01 -13.25 56.44
C ALA A 231 7.74 -14.49 57.01
N PRO A 232 8.92 -14.84 56.44
CA PRO A 232 10.10 -14.37 57.15
C PRO A 232 11.22 -13.81 56.27
N LEU A 233 11.93 -12.88 56.92
CA LEU A 233 13.18 -12.25 56.52
C LEU A 233 14.25 -13.24 56.03
N SER A 234 14.93 -12.88 54.95
CA SER A 234 16.29 -13.34 54.69
C SER A 234 17.17 -12.14 54.34
N THR A 235 18.01 -11.79 55.31
CA THR A 235 19.13 -10.85 55.22
C THR A 235 20.33 -11.55 54.59
N ASN A 236 21.02 -10.91 53.64
CA ASN A 236 22.47 -10.92 53.40
C ASN A 236 22.73 -9.97 52.21
N SER A 237 23.28 -8.77 52.40
CA SER A 237 24.71 -8.47 52.64
C SER A 237 25.62 -8.98 51.52
N ASP A 238 25.93 -8.12 50.53
CA ASP A 238 27.33 -7.85 50.14
C ASP A 238 27.47 -6.74 49.06
N PRO A 239 28.27 -5.68 49.30
CA PRO A 239 28.70 -4.73 48.28
C PRO A 239 30.15 -5.05 47.83
N GLY A 240 30.29 -5.90 46.81
CA GLY A 240 31.57 -6.23 46.19
C GLY A 240 31.87 -5.36 44.98
N SER A 241 32.79 -4.40 45.13
CA SER A 241 33.35 -3.59 44.05
C SER A 241 34.01 -4.47 42.98
N ASN A 242 33.67 -4.28 41.70
CA ASN A 242 34.44 -4.86 40.60
C ASN A 242 34.69 -3.80 39.53
N VAL A 243 35.78 -3.06 39.71
CA VAL A 243 36.36 -2.16 38.70
C VAL A 243 36.99 -3.04 37.62
N GLN A 244 36.24 -3.33 36.56
CA GLN A 244 36.81 -3.95 35.36
C GLN A 244 37.68 -2.93 34.62
N ALA A 245 38.96 -3.27 34.48
CA ALA A 245 39.95 -2.54 33.72
C ALA A 245 39.55 -2.46 32.24
N ILE A 246 39.61 -1.25 31.69
CA ILE A 246 39.49 -0.97 30.26
C ILE A 246 40.75 -1.52 29.56
N PRO A 247 40.65 -2.48 28.63
CA PRO A 247 41.80 -2.97 27.88
C PRO A 247 42.32 -1.88 26.92
N ARG A 248 43.64 -1.66 26.95
CA ARG A 248 44.35 -0.75 26.05
C ARG A 248 44.17 -1.19 24.58
N PRO A 249 44.03 -0.26 23.64
CA PRO A 249 43.99 -0.58 22.21
C PRO A 249 45.33 -1.13 21.74
N ALA A 250 45.29 -2.27 21.04
CA ALA A 250 46.45 -2.90 20.43
C ALA A 250 47.02 -2.02 19.30
N PRO A 251 48.35 -2.05 19.04
CA PRO A 251 48.97 -1.31 17.96
C PRO A 251 48.49 -1.81 16.59
N SER A 252 48.21 -0.85 15.72
CA SER A 252 47.72 -1.02 14.34
C SER A 252 48.59 -1.98 13.54
N ARG A 253 48.04 -3.13 13.15
CA ARG A 253 48.65 -4.00 12.14
C ARG A 253 48.67 -3.28 10.78
N PRO A 254 49.77 -3.32 10.02
CA PRO A 254 49.82 -2.79 8.67
C PRO A 254 48.86 -3.58 7.76
N LEU A 255 48.05 -2.85 6.99
CA LEU A 255 47.09 -3.43 6.04
C LEU A 255 47.83 -4.21 4.95
N PRO A 256 47.38 -5.43 4.59
CA PRO A 256 47.90 -6.14 3.44
C PRO A 256 47.58 -5.37 2.15
N ARG A 257 48.59 -5.22 1.28
CA ARG A 257 48.43 -4.65 -0.06
C ARG A 257 47.41 -5.47 -0.85
N ILE A 258 46.36 -4.81 -1.32
CA ILE A 258 45.35 -5.39 -2.22
C ILE A 258 46.00 -5.50 -3.61
N PRO A 259 46.10 -6.71 -4.21
CA PRO A 259 46.45 -6.83 -5.61
C PRO A 259 45.28 -6.32 -6.47
N SER A 260 45.59 -5.42 -7.38
CA SER A 260 44.70 -4.98 -8.44
C SER A 260 44.48 -6.12 -9.43
N SER A 261 43.33 -6.81 -9.36
CA SER A 261 42.86 -7.68 -10.42
C SER A 261 41.40 -7.40 -10.75
N SER A 262 41.21 -6.86 -11.95
CA SER A 262 39.95 -6.81 -12.67
C SER A 262 39.55 -8.23 -13.07
N SER A 263 38.70 -8.88 -12.29
CA SER A 263 37.91 -10.02 -12.75
C SER A 263 36.60 -10.09 -11.97
N THR A 264 35.52 -9.72 -12.63
CA THR A 264 34.15 -9.83 -12.14
C THR A 264 33.83 -11.32 -11.88
N PRO A 265 33.42 -11.72 -10.66
CA PRO A 265 33.04 -13.10 -10.42
C PRO A 265 31.65 -13.36 -11.02
N SER A 266 31.59 -14.21 -12.04
CA SER A 266 30.34 -14.80 -12.54
C SER A 266 29.69 -15.63 -11.44
N ARG A 267 28.53 -15.15 -10.95
CA ARG A 267 27.65 -15.87 -10.02
C ARG A 267 27.15 -17.15 -10.70
N ARG A 268 27.66 -18.31 -10.26
CA ARG A 268 27.08 -19.61 -10.65
C ARG A 268 25.83 -19.85 -9.80
N TYR A 269 24.70 -20.06 -10.46
CA TYR A 269 23.48 -20.54 -9.82
C TYR A 269 23.57 -22.07 -9.70
N VAL A 270 23.64 -22.53 -8.46
CA VAL A 270 23.39 -23.92 -8.08
C VAL A 270 21.95 -24.04 -7.61
N ASP A 271 21.30 -25.16 -7.91
CA ASP A 271 19.98 -25.46 -7.35
C ASP A 271 20.07 -25.81 -5.85
N ARG A 272 18.92 -26.13 -5.26
CA ARG A 272 18.79 -26.46 -3.83
C ARG A 272 19.58 -27.72 -3.42
N ASP A 273 19.98 -28.54 -4.38
CA ASP A 273 20.72 -29.79 -4.17
C ASP A 273 22.19 -29.70 -4.63
N GLY A 274 22.66 -28.51 -5.02
CA GLY A 274 24.06 -28.23 -5.33
C GLY A 274 24.51 -28.62 -6.74
N PHE A 275 23.58 -28.91 -7.66
CA PHE A 275 23.94 -29.26 -9.05
C PHE A 275 24.09 -28.02 -9.95
N PRO A 276 25.11 -27.96 -10.81
CA PRO A 276 25.32 -26.85 -11.72
C PRO A 276 24.28 -26.86 -12.85
N ILE A 277 23.47 -25.81 -12.96
CA ILE A 277 22.48 -25.66 -14.02
C ILE A 277 23.18 -25.24 -15.30
N ALA A 278 23.27 -26.14 -16.28
CA ALA A 278 23.77 -25.82 -17.62
C ALA A 278 22.71 -25.01 -18.39
N TYR A 279 23.05 -23.79 -18.78
CA TYR A 279 22.23 -22.95 -19.65
C TYR A 279 22.38 -23.42 -21.10
N ASN A 280 21.31 -23.92 -21.71
CA ASN A 280 21.28 -24.33 -23.13
C ASN A 280 20.45 -23.33 -23.95
N PRO A 281 21.06 -22.44 -24.74
CA PRO A 281 20.36 -21.44 -25.53
C PRO A 281 20.04 -21.97 -26.93
N THR A 282 19.19 -22.99 -27.05
CA THR A 282 18.61 -23.38 -28.35
C THR A 282 17.29 -24.11 -28.14
N SER A 283 16.19 -23.35 -28.15
CA SER A 283 14.85 -23.87 -28.40
C SER A 283 13.94 -22.73 -28.85
N ASP A 284 14.03 -22.45 -30.15
CA ASP A 284 13.17 -21.58 -30.93
C ASP A 284 11.96 -22.40 -31.43
N PRO A 285 10.70 -22.10 -31.07
CA PRO A 285 9.56 -22.90 -31.51
C PRO A 285 8.73 -22.12 -32.53
N LEU A 286 9.23 -21.98 -33.76
CA LEU A 286 8.42 -21.57 -34.90
C LEU A 286 8.83 -22.37 -36.13
N LEU A 287 8.19 -23.52 -36.34
CA LEU A 287 7.88 -24.15 -37.64
C LEU A 287 7.29 -25.55 -37.41
N ALA A 288 5.96 -25.65 -37.38
CA ALA A 288 5.27 -26.91 -37.65
C ALA A 288 3.98 -26.63 -38.43
N ARG A 289 3.99 -27.01 -39.71
CA ARG A 289 2.84 -27.04 -40.61
C ARG A 289 1.85 -28.13 -40.17
N PRO A 290 0.53 -27.97 -40.34
CA PRO A 290 -0.40 -29.10 -40.27
C PRO A 290 -0.65 -29.70 -41.66
N GLY A 291 -0.38 -31.00 -41.78
CA GLY A 291 -0.76 -31.84 -42.91
C GLY A 291 -2.17 -32.41 -42.74
N HIS A 292 -2.81 -32.63 -43.88
CA HIS A 292 -4.12 -33.23 -44.10
C HIS A 292 -4.31 -34.60 -43.42
N ILE A 293 -5.47 -34.80 -42.78
CA ILE A 293 -6.14 -36.11 -42.73
C ILE A 293 -7.64 -35.91 -43.00
N ASN A 294 -8.09 -36.51 -44.10
CA ASN A 294 -9.48 -36.69 -44.49
C ASN A 294 -10.13 -37.75 -43.59
N HIS A 295 -11.28 -37.46 -42.99
CA HIS A 295 -12.29 -38.49 -42.74
C HIS A 295 -13.68 -38.00 -43.11
N ARG A 296 -14.32 -38.84 -43.93
CA ARG A 296 -15.58 -38.72 -44.63
C ARG A 296 -16.59 -39.56 -43.86
N ILE A 297 -17.70 -38.98 -43.41
CA ILE A 297 -18.91 -39.73 -42.99
C ILE A 297 -20.14 -38.99 -43.56
N PRO A 298 -21.11 -39.71 -44.15
CA PRO A 298 -22.11 -39.15 -45.05
C PRO A 298 -23.32 -38.55 -44.33
N GLY A 299 -24.03 -37.71 -45.06
CA GLY A 299 -25.20 -36.99 -44.60
C GLY A 299 -26.44 -37.85 -44.40
N VAL A 300 -27.32 -37.31 -43.57
CA VAL A 300 -28.77 -37.54 -43.61
C VAL A 300 -29.39 -36.15 -43.54
N GLY A 301 -30.13 -35.80 -44.59
CA GLY A 301 -30.92 -34.58 -44.64
C GLY A 301 -32.34 -34.80 -44.15
N VAL A 302 -33.12 -33.73 -44.33
CA VAL A 302 -34.58 -33.58 -44.22
C VAL A 302 -35.09 -33.11 -42.85
N GLY A 303 -35.77 -31.95 -42.86
CA GLY A 303 -36.75 -31.62 -41.83
C GLY A 303 -36.93 -30.13 -41.54
N ALA A 304 -37.57 -29.39 -42.44
CA ALA A 304 -38.10 -28.06 -42.19
C ALA A 304 -39.31 -28.09 -41.23
N MET A 305 -39.47 -27.07 -40.38
CA MET A 305 -40.72 -26.47 -39.85
C MET A 305 -40.31 -25.36 -38.85
N ALA A 306 -40.46 -24.07 -39.16
CA ALA A 306 -41.67 -23.25 -39.15
C ALA A 306 -42.15 -22.81 -37.74
N MET A 307 -42.15 -21.48 -37.57
CA MET A 307 -42.99 -20.64 -36.69
C MET A 307 -42.85 -20.71 -35.16
N GLY A 308 -42.65 -19.52 -34.57
CA GLY A 308 -42.77 -19.29 -33.14
C GLY A 308 -42.38 -17.87 -32.74
N MET A 309 -43.13 -16.86 -33.20
CA MET A 309 -43.10 -15.51 -32.66
C MET A 309 -43.48 -15.53 -31.17
N GLY A 310 -42.63 -14.96 -30.33
CA GLY A 310 -42.92 -14.71 -28.92
C GLY A 310 -42.27 -13.39 -28.48
N GLN A 311 -42.94 -12.28 -28.76
CA GLN A 311 -42.67 -11.00 -28.10
C GLN A 311 -42.95 -11.16 -26.60
N GLN A 312 -41.95 -10.92 -25.76
CA GLN A 312 -42.20 -10.59 -24.36
C GLN A 312 -42.04 -9.08 -24.17
N GLN A 313 -43.13 -8.51 -23.67
CA GLN A 313 -43.33 -7.09 -23.40
C GLN A 313 -42.45 -6.63 -22.24
N LEU A 314 -41.83 -5.46 -22.43
CA LEU A 314 -41.23 -4.66 -21.39
C LEU A 314 -42.33 -4.09 -20.48
N GLY A 315 -42.38 -4.55 -19.23
CA GLY A 315 -43.17 -3.91 -18.18
C GLY A 315 -42.46 -2.66 -17.67
N VAL A 316 -42.86 -1.50 -18.18
CA VAL A 316 -42.50 -0.19 -17.62
C VAL A 316 -43.50 0.12 -16.51
N ALA A 317 -43.11 -0.09 -15.25
CA ALA A 317 -43.86 0.39 -14.11
C ALA A 317 -43.57 1.89 -13.90
N GLY A 318 -44.59 2.71 -14.15
CA GLY A 318 -44.55 4.14 -13.95
C GLY A 318 -44.53 4.50 -12.46
N TRP A 319 -43.69 5.48 -12.12
CA TRP A 319 -43.84 6.30 -10.92
C TRP A 319 -44.07 7.74 -11.37
N ALA A 320 -45.31 8.19 -11.21
CA ALA A 320 -45.70 9.58 -11.37
C ALA A 320 -45.97 10.16 -9.98
N GLY A 321 -45.54 11.41 -9.78
CA GLY A 321 -46.11 12.29 -8.76
C GLY A 321 -45.15 12.71 -7.66
N MET A 322 -44.48 13.83 -7.85
CA MET A 322 -44.81 15.07 -7.11
C MET A 322 -43.86 16.18 -7.56
N GLY A 323 -44.45 17.21 -8.17
CA GLY A 323 -43.77 18.47 -8.42
C GLY A 323 -43.74 19.33 -7.17
N VAL A 324 -42.67 20.10 -7.01
CA VAL A 324 -42.70 21.40 -6.33
C VAL A 324 -41.97 22.39 -7.23
N MET A 325 -42.67 23.49 -7.50
CA MET A 325 -42.28 24.64 -8.29
C MET A 325 -41.17 25.48 -7.65
N GLY A 326 -40.40 26.15 -8.51
CA GLY A 326 -39.97 27.55 -8.32
C GLY A 326 -38.59 27.74 -7.69
N VAL A 327 -37.76 28.74 -8.01
CA VAL A 327 -37.84 29.96 -8.85
C VAL A 327 -36.39 30.49 -9.02
N ALA A 328 -36.13 31.21 -10.14
CA ALA A 328 -35.10 32.26 -10.37
C ALA A 328 -33.60 31.89 -10.34
N MET A 329 -32.90 31.98 -11.48
CA MET A 329 -32.15 33.16 -11.99
C MET A 329 -30.89 33.54 -11.18
N ALA A 330 -29.71 33.39 -11.79
CA ALA A 330 -28.78 34.50 -12.00
C ALA A 330 -27.64 34.09 -12.96
N GLU A 331 -27.57 34.89 -14.01
CA GLU A 331 -26.59 35.02 -15.07
C GLU A 331 -25.40 35.84 -14.57
N ILE A 332 -24.15 35.34 -14.62
CA ILE A 332 -22.94 36.18 -14.50
C ILE A 332 -21.83 35.69 -15.45
N ALA A 333 -21.73 36.44 -16.55
CA ALA A 333 -20.55 37.02 -17.19
C ALA A 333 -19.26 36.19 -17.38
N GLN A 334 -18.95 36.02 -18.67
CA GLN A 334 -17.61 35.88 -19.23
C GLN A 334 -16.73 37.09 -18.86
N GLY A 335 -15.52 36.84 -18.37
CA GLY A 335 -14.50 37.86 -18.11
C GLY A 335 -13.16 37.47 -18.75
N SER A 336 -12.94 37.99 -19.96
CA SER A 336 -11.65 38.05 -20.65
C SER A 336 -10.65 38.90 -19.84
N TRP A 337 -9.46 38.38 -19.58
CA TRP A 337 -8.30 39.17 -19.19
C TRP A 337 -7.14 38.84 -20.13
N GLY A 338 -6.83 39.79 -21.01
CA GLY A 338 -5.51 39.94 -21.60
C GLY A 338 -4.76 41.02 -20.85
N PHE A 339 -3.47 40.81 -20.61
CA PHE A 339 -2.50 41.89 -20.38
C PHE A 339 -1.10 41.44 -20.81
N ASN A 340 -0.52 42.30 -21.66
CA ASN A 340 0.89 42.57 -22.01
C ASN A 340 1.86 41.42 -22.30
#